data_AF-A0A947QX91-F1
#
_entry.id   AF-A0A947QX91-F1
#
_cell.length_a   1.000
_cell.length_b   1.000
_cell.length_c   1.000
_cell.angle_alpha   90.00
_cell.angle_beta   90.00
_cell.angle_gamma   90.00
#
_symmetry.space_group_name_H-M   'P 1'
#
loop_
_entity.id
_entity.type
_entity.pdbx_description
1 polymer ?
#
loop_
_entity_poly.entity_id
_entity_poly.type
_entity_poly.pdbx_seq_one_letter_code
_entity_poly.pdbx_strand_id
1 'polypeptide(L)'
;MPDFSNYYGQFPQNGKDIPMERFPNNHVKYSSVLKPVEWIDAIYRAFNSQAFRLKKTLLKEFDSAGHLDHYVGTKEEINDIRDLIISFCDGFDNNPFLSPVGRFLLKKIVLNWLKNRKKVLQYYHANKTFIEANGKLKAPVIITGPPRSGTTLLHRLMSEDPNTRSPYTFEMEIPIPPLTSKANPLNDRRINSSSSAVTIMSRLARGFMENVQNPICGPQPRKKSL
;
A
#
# COMPACT_ATOMS: atom_id res chain seq x y z
N MET A 1 -2.84 -29.99 -2.05
CA MET A 1 -3.26 -29.11 -3.15
C MET A 1 -3.68 -27.79 -2.54
N PRO A 2 -3.15 -26.63 -2.96
CA PRO A 2 -3.57 -25.34 -2.44
C PRO A 2 -5.04 -25.08 -2.82
N ASP A 3 -5.84 -24.60 -1.87
CA ASP A 3 -7.26 -24.29 -2.08
C ASP A 3 -7.40 -22.88 -2.68
N PHE A 4 -7.54 -22.81 -4.01
CA PHE A 4 -7.76 -21.56 -4.76
C PHE A 4 -9.25 -21.15 -4.84
N SER A 5 -10.10 -21.62 -3.92
CA SER A 5 -11.55 -21.44 -3.98
C SER A 5 -12.05 -19.99 -4.06
N ASN A 6 -11.21 -19.02 -3.68
CA ASN A 6 -11.58 -17.60 -3.55
C ASN A 6 -11.06 -16.67 -4.65
N TYR A 7 -10.26 -17.16 -5.60
CA TYR A 7 -9.65 -16.31 -6.62
C TYR A 7 -9.81 -16.95 -8.01
N TYR A 8 -10.51 -16.28 -8.91
CA TYR A 8 -10.67 -16.74 -10.29
C TYR A 8 -10.44 -15.59 -11.26
N GLY A 9 -9.44 -15.75 -12.12
CA GLY A 9 -9.37 -14.99 -13.37
C GLY A 9 -10.44 -15.50 -14.32
N GLN A 10 -11.29 -14.63 -14.84
CA GLN A 10 -12.12 -14.99 -15.97
C GLN A 10 -11.21 -15.16 -17.18
N PHE A 11 -11.12 -16.33 -17.79
CA PHE A 11 -10.45 -16.41 -19.10
C PHE A 11 -11.34 -15.69 -20.13
N PRO A 12 -10.78 -14.92 -21.07
CA PRO A 12 -11.56 -14.48 -22.23
C PRO A 12 -12.16 -15.74 -22.86
N GLN A 13 -13.49 -15.83 -22.93
CA GLN A 13 -14.13 -17.05 -23.41
C GLN A 13 -13.68 -17.31 -24.86
N ASN A 14 -13.34 -18.55 -25.18
CA ASN A 14 -13.28 -19.02 -26.57
C ASN A 14 -14.71 -19.05 -27.12
N GLY A 15 -15.23 -17.90 -27.56
CA GLY A 15 -16.59 -17.76 -28.04
C GLY A 15 -16.78 -16.36 -28.61
N LYS A 16 -17.18 -16.32 -29.87
CA LYS A 16 -17.33 -15.12 -30.72
C LYS A 16 -18.02 -13.95 -30.00
N ASP A 17 -17.47 -12.76 -30.21
CA ASP A 17 -18.03 -11.44 -29.88
C ASP A 17 -17.89 -10.94 -28.43
N ILE A 18 -16.66 -10.86 -27.91
CA ILE A 18 -16.33 -10.00 -26.75
C ILE A 18 -15.44 -8.86 -27.23
N PRO A 19 -15.80 -7.57 -27.03
CA PRO A 19 -14.90 -6.46 -27.29
C PRO A 19 -13.60 -6.70 -26.53
N MET A 20 -12.46 -6.48 -27.18
CA MET A 20 -11.13 -6.80 -26.68
C MET A 20 -10.75 -5.94 -25.46
N GLU A 21 -11.35 -6.20 -24.29
CA GLU A 21 -10.82 -5.73 -23.02
C GLU A 21 -9.47 -6.43 -22.84
N ARG A 22 -8.39 -5.66 -23.01
CA ARG A 22 -6.98 -6.09 -22.98
C ARG A 22 -6.62 -6.93 -21.75
N PHE A 23 -7.42 -6.86 -20.68
CA PHE A 23 -7.22 -7.63 -19.46
C PHE A 23 -8.55 -8.27 -19.00
N PRO A 24 -8.55 -9.58 -18.70
CA PRO A 24 -9.73 -10.23 -18.14
C PRO A 24 -10.10 -9.67 -16.76
N ASN A 25 -11.41 -9.59 -16.48
CA ASN A 25 -11.91 -9.17 -15.18
C ASN A 25 -11.51 -10.19 -14.10
N ASN A 26 -10.71 -9.72 -13.14
CA ASN A 26 -10.27 -10.53 -12.03
C ASN A 26 -11.32 -10.51 -10.91
N HIS A 27 -11.83 -11.67 -10.52
CA HIS A 27 -12.86 -11.76 -9.49
C HIS A 27 -12.32 -12.41 -8.22
N VAL A 28 -12.32 -11.63 -7.14
CA VAL A 28 -11.97 -12.12 -5.80
C VAL A 28 -13.25 -12.33 -5.00
N LYS A 29 -13.48 -13.55 -4.51
CA LYS A 29 -14.52 -13.82 -3.53
C LYS A 29 -13.99 -13.44 -2.16
N TYR A 30 -14.40 -12.28 -1.67
CA TYR A 30 -14.05 -11.83 -0.33
C TYR A 30 -14.76 -12.68 0.73
N SER A 31 -14.10 -12.89 1.86
CA SER A 31 -14.70 -13.56 3.02
C SER A 31 -15.95 -12.82 3.50
N SER A 32 -16.91 -13.56 4.08
CA SER A 32 -18.16 -13.03 4.64
C SER A 32 -17.95 -11.89 5.67
N VAL A 33 -16.75 -11.79 6.25
CA VAL A 33 -16.32 -10.70 7.13
C VAL A 33 -16.40 -9.32 6.45
N LEU A 34 -16.29 -9.25 5.12
CA LEU A 34 -16.30 -8.00 4.35
C LEU A 34 -17.66 -7.63 3.75
N LYS A 35 -18.69 -8.48 3.91
CA LYS A 35 -20.06 -8.18 3.47
C LYS A 35 -20.62 -6.85 4.00
N PRO A 36 -20.31 -6.40 5.23
CA PRO A 36 -20.75 -5.08 5.71
C PRO A 36 -20.25 -3.93 4.82
N VAL A 37 -19.06 -4.04 4.22
CA VAL A 37 -18.50 -3.01 3.33
C VAL A 37 -19.32 -2.90 2.04
N GLU A 38 -19.72 -4.05 1.48
CA GLU A 38 -20.56 -4.11 0.28
C GLU A 38 -21.97 -3.57 0.56
N TRP A 39 -22.54 -3.90 1.73
CA TRP A 39 -23.83 -3.36 2.16
C TRP A 39 -23.80 -1.84 2.33
N ILE A 40 -22.75 -1.29 2.94
CA ILE A 40 -22.57 0.17 3.05
C ILE A 40 -22.50 0.80 1.66
N ASP A 41 -21.74 0.24 0.72
CA ASP A 41 -21.67 0.77 -0.64
C ASP A 41 -23.03 0.72 -1.36
N ALA A 42 -23.79 -0.36 -1.18
CA ALA A 42 -25.14 -0.49 -1.74
C ALA A 42 -26.09 0.59 -1.21
N ILE A 43 -26.03 0.91 0.09
CA ILE A 43 -26.80 2.01 0.67
C ILE A 43 -26.40 3.34 0.03
N TYR A 44 -25.11 3.62 -0.06
CA TYR A 44 -24.63 4.88 -0.65
C TYR A 44 -25.09 5.03 -2.11
N ARG A 45 -25.05 3.94 -2.89
CA ARG A 45 -25.57 3.91 -4.27
C ARG A 45 -27.07 4.15 -4.34
N ALA A 46 -27.85 3.65 -3.39
CA ALA A 46 -29.29 3.91 -3.32
C ALA A 46 -29.60 5.40 -3.11
N PHE A 47 -28.68 6.16 -2.50
CA PHE A 47 -28.75 7.62 -2.37
C PHE A 47 -27.97 8.36 -3.49
N ASN A 48 -27.70 7.71 -4.63
CA ASN A 48 -26.94 8.26 -5.76
C ASN A 48 -25.55 8.81 -5.36
N SER A 49 -24.93 8.18 -4.36
CA SER A 49 -23.61 8.53 -3.83
C SER A 49 -22.70 7.31 -3.85
N GLN A 50 -21.47 7.48 -3.40
CA GLN A 50 -20.47 6.40 -3.38
C GLN A 50 -19.77 6.34 -2.03
N ALA A 51 -19.66 5.14 -1.48
CA ALA A 51 -18.98 4.94 -0.22
C ALA A 51 -17.46 5.12 -0.39
N PHE A 52 -16.79 5.43 0.73
CA PHE A 52 -15.33 5.43 0.84
C PHE A 52 -14.57 6.36 -0.13
N ARG A 53 -15.19 7.47 -0.57
CA ARG A 53 -14.46 8.51 -1.34
C ARG A 53 -13.22 9.00 -0.62
N LEU A 54 -12.14 9.24 -1.38
CA LEU A 54 -10.83 9.58 -0.84
C LEU A 54 -10.66 11.08 -0.61
N LYS A 55 -11.07 11.91 -1.58
CA LYS A 55 -10.70 13.33 -1.70
C LYS A 55 -10.78 14.12 -0.39
N LYS A 56 -11.96 14.17 0.24
CA LYS A 56 -12.18 14.94 1.46
C LYS A 56 -11.33 14.46 2.64
N THR A 57 -11.19 13.14 2.81
CA THR A 57 -10.46 12.57 3.95
C THR A 57 -8.95 12.73 3.77
N LEU A 58 -8.43 12.50 2.57
CA LEU A 58 -6.99 12.60 2.28
C LEU A 58 -6.51 14.04 2.35
N LEU A 59 -7.23 14.99 1.74
CA LEU A 59 -6.88 16.41 1.81
C LEU A 59 -6.88 16.93 3.26
N LYS A 60 -7.89 16.56 4.05
CA LYS A 60 -7.94 16.91 5.47
C LYS A 60 -6.70 16.42 6.22
N GLU A 61 -6.29 15.16 6.03
CA GLU A 61 -5.10 14.65 6.72
C GLU A 61 -3.80 15.27 6.21
N PHE A 62 -3.69 15.51 4.90
CA PHE A 62 -2.54 16.17 4.28
C PHE A 62 -2.34 17.58 4.86
N ASP A 63 -3.41 18.38 4.88
CA ASP A 63 -3.42 19.75 5.39
C ASP A 63 -3.19 19.78 6.92
N SER A 64 -3.51 18.70 7.63
CA SER A 64 -3.35 18.62 9.10
C SER A 64 -1.91 18.44 9.59
N ALA A 65 -0.95 18.28 8.68
CA ALA A 65 0.44 17.96 9.02
C ALA A 65 1.22 19.13 9.65
N GLY A 66 0.71 20.35 9.59
CA GLY A 66 1.25 21.50 10.30
C GLY A 66 2.27 22.33 9.50
N HIS A 67 3.14 23.04 10.22
CA HIS A 67 4.01 24.10 9.70
C HIS A 67 4.95 23.61 8.59
N LEU A 68 5.11 24.43 7.56
CA LEU A 68 5.93 24.12 6.39
C LEU A 68 7.34 24.65 6.64
N ASP A 69 8.29 23.76 6.92
CA ASP A 69 9.72 24.10 6.95
C ASP A 69 10.25 24.17 5.52
N HIS A 70 11.34 24.91 5.29
CA HIS A 70 11.96 24.98 3.97
C HIS A 70 12.46 23.59 3.50
N TYR A 71 12.81 22.69 4.43
CA TYR A 71 13.20 21.31 4.12
C TYR A 71 12.04 20.43 3.65
N VAL A 72 10.79 20.83 3.92
CA VAL A 72 9.58 20.13 3.46
C VAL A 72 9.20 20.56 2.05
N GLY A 73 9.60 21.77 1.65
CA GLY A 73 9.35 22.37 0.35
C GLY A 73 8.84 23.81 0.48
N THR A 74 8.82 24.51 -0.64
CA THR A 74 8.18 25.83 -0.73
C THR A 74 6.66 25.72 -0.67
N LYS A 75 5.98 26.84 -0.44
CA LYS A 75 4.51 26.86 -0.42
C LYS A 75 3.93 26.44 -1.78
N GLU A 76 4.62 26.82 -2.86
CA GLU A 76 4.29 26.47 -4.23
C GLU A 76 4.42 24.96 -4.46
N GLU A 77 5.55 24.35 -4.10
CA GLU A 77 5.76 22.90 -4.23
C GLU A 77 4.73 22.09 -3.45
N ILE A 78 4.30 22.59 -2.28
CA ILE A 78 3.29 21.92 -1.45
C ILE A 78 1.91 22.03 -2.08
N ASN A 79 1.59 23.16 -2.72
CA ASN A 79 0.36 23.29 -3.50
C ASN A 79 0.38 22.33 -4.70
N ASP A 80 1.52 22.19 -5.38
CA ASP A 80 1.67 21.24 -6.49
C ASP A 80 1.45 19.79 -6.01
N ILE A 81 2.03 19.41 -4.87
CA ILE A 81 1.78 18.10 -4.25
C ILE A 81 0.30 17.92 -3.89
N ARG A 82 -0.34 18.97 -3.39
CA ARG A 82 -1.76 18.94 -3.05
C ARG A 82 -2.62 18.70 -4.31
N ASP A 83 -2.29 19.33 -5.42
CA ASP A 83 -2.97 19.14 -6.70
C ASP A 83 -2.74 17.75 -7.28
N LEU A 84 -1.53 17.19 -7.13
CA LEU A 84 -1.26 15.78 -7.45
C LEU A 84 -2.11 14.82 -6.61
N ILE A 85 -2.31 15.10 -5.32
CA ILE A 85 -3.21 14.30 -4.46
C ILE A 85 -4.66 14.42 -4.93
N ILE A 86 -5.09 15.61 -5.38
CA ILE A 86 -6.42 15.80 -5.96
C ILE A 86 -6.58 14.93 -7.22
N SER A 87 -5.63 14.99 -8.14
CA SER A 87 -5.62 14.19 -9.37
C SER A 87 -5.65 12.69 -9.07
N PHE A 88 -4.84 12.24 -8.11
CA PHE A 88 -4.87 10.87 -7.60
C PHE A 88 -6.26 10.51 -7.06
N CYS A 89 -6.84 11.33 -6.19
CA CYS A 89 -8.16 11.06 -5.62
C CYS A 89 -9.24 11.00 -6.70
N ASP A 90 -9.22 11.90 -7.67
CA ASP A 90 -10.20 11.96 -8.75
C ASP A 90 -10.08 10.72 -9.66
N GLY A 91 -8.86 10.25 -9.94
CA GLY A 91 -8.63 9.00 -10.67
C GLY A 91 -9.17 7.77 -9.93
N PHE A 92 -8.98 7.68 -8.61
CA PHE A 92 -9.50 6.56 -7.81
C PHE A 92 -11.01 6.62 -7.60
N ASP A 93 -11.54 7.80 -7.26
CA ASP A 93 -12.95 7.99 -6.96
C ASP A 93 -13.80 7.71 -8.22
N ASN A 94 -13.34 8.13 -9.40
CA ASN A 94 -14.06 7.94 -10.67
C ASN A 94 -13.81 6.59 -11.37
N ASN A 95 -12.96 5.70 -10.83
CA ASN A 95 -12.63 4.43 -11.49
C ASN A 95 -13.78 3.39 -11.37
N PRO A 96 -14.45 2.99 -12.48
CA PRO A 96 -15.56 2.05 -12.42
C PRO A 96 -15.15 0.60 -12.13
N PHE A 97 -13.87 0.25 -12.38
CA PHE A 97 -13.34 -1.11 -12.22
C PHE A 97 -12.91 -1.43 -10.79
N LEU A 98 -13.01 -0.46 -9.86
CA LEU A 98 -12.57 -0.64 -8.49
C LEU A 98 -13.71 -1.09 -7.57
N SER A 99 -13.56 -2.29 -7.00
CA SER A 99 -14.55 -2.87 -6.08
C SER A 99 -14.72 -2.04 -4.80
N PRO A 100 -15.88 -2.09 -4.11
CA PRO A 100 -16.10 -1.37 -2.85
C PRO A 100 -15.11 -1.76 -1.75
N VAL A 101 -14.77 -3.05 -1.69
CA VAL A 101 -13.75 -3.58 -0.78
C VAL A 101 -12.36 -3.03 -1.14
N GLY A 102 -12.02 -3.00 -2.43
CA GLY A 102 -10.78 -2.39 -2.91
C GLY A 102 -10.67 -0.91 -2.55
N ARG A 103 -11.75 -0.13 -2.73
CA ARG A 103 -11.85 1.28 -2.33
C ARG A 103 -11.61 1.47 -0.84
N PHE A 104 -12.28 0.67 -0.01
CA PHE A 104 -12.10 0.71 1.44
C PHE A 104 -10.66 0.41 1.86
N LEU A 105 -10.04 -0.63 1.28
CA LEU A 105 -8.68 -1.03 1.62
C LEU A 105 -7.65 0.03 1.19
N LEU A 106 -7.76 0.52 -0.06
CA LEU A 106 -6.90 1.58 -0.58
C LEU A 106 -7.04 2.87 0.24
N LYS A 107 -8.26 3.27 0.56
CA LYS A 107 -8.51 4.41 1.45
C LYS A 107 -7.77 4.25 2.77
N LYS A 108 -7.82 3.06 3.40
CA LYS A 108 -7.08 2.80 4.64
C LYS A 108 -5.57 2.89 4.46
N ILE A 109 -5.02 2.33 3.38
CA ILE A 109 -3.58 2.33 3.09
C ILE A 109 -3.07 3.77 2.91
N VAL A 110 -3.68 4.53 1.99
CA VAL A 110 -3.22 5.88 1.66
C VAL A 110 -3.41 6.82 2.86
N LEU A 111 -4.50 6.68 3.60
CA LEU A 111 -4.71 7.44 4.83
C LEU A 111 -3.62 7.15 5.87
N ASN A 112 -3.19 5.89 5.99
CA ASN A 112 -2.11 5.52 6.90
C ASN A 112 -0.77 6.15 6.48
N TRP A 113 -0.47 6.22 5.18
CA TRP A 113 0.72 6.92 4.67
C TRP A 113 0.72 8.40 5.04
N LEU A 114 -0.40 9.11 4.86
CA LEU A 114 -0.51 10.52 5.25
C LEU A 114 -0.39 10.72 6.77
N LYS A 115 -0.96 9.82 7.57
CA LYS A 115 -0.78 9.84 9.03
C LYS A 115 0.67 9.63 9.44
N ASN A 116 1.37 8.71 8.79
CA ASN A 116 2.79 8.49 9.03
C ASN A 116 3.62 9.71 8.64
N ARG A 117 3.34 10.32 7.48
CA ARG A 117 3.95 11.59 7.06
C ARG A 117 3.80 12.67 8.14
N LYS A 118 2.57 12.87 8.64
CA LYS A 118 2.31 13.81 9.74
C LYS A 118 3.13 13.50 10.98
N LYS A 119 3.17 12.24 11.43
CA LYS A 119 3.96 11.83 12.61
C LYS A 119 5.46 12.09 12.42
N VAL A 120 5.99 11.83 11.22
CA VAL A 120 7.40 12.09 10.90
C VAL A 120 7.71 13.58 10.97
N LEU A 121 6.84 14.43 10.38
CA LEU A 121 7.02 15.89 10.44
C LEU A 121 6.95 16.41 11.88
N GLN A 122 5.96 15.96 12.66
CA GLN A 122 5.85 16.30 14.08
C GLN A 122 7.10 15.90 14.87
N TYR A 123 7.61 14.69 14.63
CA TYR A 123 8.83 14.21 15.26
C TYR A 123 10.07 15.02 14.85
N TYR A 124 10.18 15.37 13.56
CA TYR A 124 11.24 16.21 13.04
C TYR A 124 11.25 17.58 13.74
N HIS A 125 10.12 18.27 13.76
CA HIS A 125 10.01 19.59 14.40
C HIS A 125 10.30 19.54 15.90
N ALA A 126 9.84 18.50 16.60
CA ALA A 126 10.12 18.33 18.03
C ALA A 126 11.60 18.08 18.33
N ASN A 127 12.38 17.58 17.38
CA ASN A 127 13.78 17.19 17.55
C ASN A 127 14.74 17.90 16.58
N LYS A 128 14.31 19.05 16.02
CA LYS A 128 14.97 19.73 14.90
C LYS A 128 16.46 19.96 15.14
N THR A 129 16.81 20.58 16.27
CA THR A 129 18.20 20.90 16.63
C THR A 129 19.12 19.68 16.64
N PHE A 130 18.63 18.55 17.16
CA PHE A 130 19.41 17.31 17.20
C PHE A 130 19.58 16.70 15.81
N ILE A 131 18.51 16.67 15.02
CA ILE A 131 18.50 16.06 13.68
C ILE A 131 19.36 16.88 12.72
N GLU A 132 19.29 18.21 12.73
CA GLU A 132 20.10 19.05 11.85
C GLU A 132 21.61 18.97 12.19
N ALA A 133 21.94 18.81 13.48
CA ALA A 133 23.32 18.65 13.91
C ALA A 133 23.91 17.27 13.57
N ASN A 134 23.12 16.19 13.70
CA ASN A 134 23.63 14.81 13.64
C ASN A 134 23.17 14.00 12.41
N GLY A 135 22.07 14.40 11.76
CA GLY A 135 21.37 13.64 10.72
C GLY A 135 21.95 13.75 9.31
N LYS A 136 23.22 14.13 9.17
CA LYS A 136 23.86 14.25 7.86
C LYS A 136 24.21 12.88 7.30
N LEU A 137 23.55 12.49 6.21
CA LEU A 137 23.87 11.27 5.46
C LEU A 137 25.17 11.46 4.68
N LYS A 138 26.17 10.62 4.92
CA LYS A 138 27.44 10.61 4.19
C LYS A 138 27.42 9.46 3.17
N ALA A 139 27.53 9.79 1.88
CA ALA A 139 27.63 8.85 0.77
C ALA A 139 26.54 7.74 0.77
N PRO A 140 25.24 8.09 0.63
CA PRO A 140 24.19 7.09 0.55
C PRO A 140 24.30 6.25 -0.72
N VAL A 141 24.19 4.93 -0.59
CA VAL A 141 24.09 4.02 -1.73
C VAL A 141 22.62 3.84 -2.08
N ILE A 142 22.24 4.23 -3.30
CA ILE A 142 20.87 4.10 -3.80
C ILE A 142 20.85 3.01 -4.87
N ILE A 143 20.10 1.94 -4.62
CA ILE A 143 19.91 0.85 -5.58
C ILE A 143 18.64 1.14 -6.38
N THR A 144 18.79 1.27 -7.70
CA THR A 144 17.69 1.50 -8.63
C THR A 144 17.82 0.59 -9.85
N GLY A 145 16.70 0.33 -10.53
CA GLY A 145 16.64 -0.51 -11.72
C GLY A 145 15.22 -0.99 -12.01
N PRO A 146 14.99 -1.56 -13.21
CA PRO A 146 13.69 -2.10 -13.56
C PRO A 146 13.29 -3.26 -12.63
N PRO A 147 11.99 -3.52 -12.45
CA PRO A 147 11.54 -4.67 -11.67
C PRO A 147 12.13 -5.97 -12.25
N ARG A 148 12.52 -6.91 -11.38
CA ARG A 148 13.09 -8.22 -11.75
C ARG A 148 14.51 -8.20 -12.35
N SER A 149 15.28 -7.15 -12.12
CA SER A 149 16.72 -7.05 -12.51
C SER A 149 17.72 -7.53 -11.44
N GLY A 150 17.25 -8.17 -10.36
CA GLY A 150 18.10 -8.61 -9.26
C GLY A 150 18.40 -7.52 -8.21
N THR A 151 17.80 -6.33 -8.30
CA THR A 151 17.94 -5.26 -7.30
C THR A 151 17.59 -5.70 -5.87
N THR A 152 16.61 -6.61 -5.71
CA THR A 152 16.28 -7.19 -4.40
C THR A 152 17.40 -8.03 -3.81
N LEU A 153 18.10 -8.82 -4.64
CA LEU A 153 19.25 -9.61 -4.19
C LEU A 153 20.40 -8.69 -3.79
N LEU A 154 20.72 -7.72 -4.64
CA LEU A 154 21.76 -6.73 -4.37
C LEU A 154 21.47 -5.95 -3.08
N HIS A 155 20.24 -5.48 -2.89
CA HIS A 155 19.84 -4.78 -1.67
C HIS A 155 20.06 -5.63 -0.43
N ARG A 156 19.68 -6.91 -0.45
CA ARG A 156 19.90 -7.82 0.68
C ARG A 156 21.39 -8.05 0.96
N LEU A 157 22.20 -8.28 -0.08
CA LEU A 157 23.65 -8.46 0.08
C LEU A 157 24.31 -7.24 0.72
N MET A 158 23.96 -6.04 0.25
CA MET A 158 24.46 -4.79 0.86
C MET A 158 23.98 -4.62 2.30
N SER A 159 22.78 -5.08 2.64
CA SER A 159 22.21 -4.96 3.99
C SER A 159 22.92 -5.82 5.04
N GLU A 160 23.69 -6.85 4.63
CA GLU A 160 24.48 -7.69 5.54
C GLU A 160 25.79 -7.02 5.99
N ASP A 161 26.23 -5.94 5.33
CA ASP A 161 27.43 -5.22 5.75
C ASP A 161 27.16 -4.45 7.07
N PRO A 162 27.88 -4.76 8.18
CA PRO A 162 27.69 -4.11 9.47
C PRO A 162 27.98 -2.60 9.45
N ASN A 163 28.70 -2.09 8.45
CA ASN A 163 28.98 -0.66 8.29
C ASN A 163 27.87 0.09 7.54
N THR A 164 26.87 -0.62 7.02
CA THR A 164 25.74 -0.04 6.29
C THR A 164 24.44 -0.20 7.07
N ARG A 165 23.45 0.62 6.73
CA ARG A 165 22.13 0.58 7.35
C ARG A 165 21.03 0.67 6.30
N SER A 166 20.32 -0.43 6.09
CA SER A 166 19.16 -0.53 5.19
C SER A 166 17.83 -0.46 5.95
N PRO A 167 16.87 0.41 5.60
CA PRO A 167 15.61 0.51 6.35
C PRO A 167 14.87 -0.83 6.41
N TYR A 168 14.40 -1.22 7.60
CA TYR A 168 13.59 -2.42 7.75
C TYR A 168 12.16 -2.17 7.26
N THR A 169 11.47 -3.22 6.79
CA THR A 169 10.09 -3.12 6.33
C THR A 169 9.16 -2.48 7.37
N PHE A 170 9.30 -2.87 8.64
CA PHE A 170 8.47 -2.31 9.70
C PHE A 170 8.77 -0.83 9.99
N GLU A 171 9.98 -0.33 9.72
CA GLU A 171 10.33 1.09 9.85
C GLU A 171 9.71 1.91 8.72
N MET A 172 9.66 1.36 7.50
CA MET A 172 8.98 2.01 6.38
C MET A 172 7.46 2.07 6.61
N GLU A 173 6.88 1.03 7.20
CA GLU A 173 5.45 0.97 7.52
C GLU A 173 5.06 1.81 8.75
N ILE A 174 5.92 1.85 9.77
CA ILE A 174 5.70 2.56 11.04
C ILE A 174 7.01 3.26 11.44
N PRO A 175 7.28 4.47 10.91
CA PRO A 175 8.59 5.12 11.06
C PRO A 175 8.85 5.66 12.47
N ILE A 176 7.80 6.02 13.21
CA ILE A 176 7.91 6.65 14.52
C ILE A 176 7.41 5.68 15.61
N PRO A 177 8.15 5.49 16.72
CA PRO A 177 9.47 6.09 17.03
C PRO A 177 10.63 5.45 16.25
N PRO A 178 11.74 6.17 16.00
CA PRO A 178 12.92 5.57 15.37
C PRO A 178 13.56 4.51 16.29
N LEU A 179 14.27 3.55 15.70
CA LEU A 179 15.04 2.57 16.48
C LEU A 179 16.18 3.27 17.23
N THR A 180 16.37 2.90 18.49
CA THR A 180 17.54 3.31 19.27
C THR A 180 18.75 2.51 18.80
N SER A 181 19.92 3.15 18.71
CA SER A 181 21.18 2.53 18.24
C SER A 181 21.57 1.22 18.96
N LYS A 182 21.15 1.04 20.22
CA LYS A 182 21.44 -0.16 21.03
C LYS A 182 20.31 -1.20 21.04
N ALA A 183 19.17 -0.91 20.44
CA ALA A 183 18.02 -1.82 20.46
C ALA A 183 18.20 -2.90 19.38
N ASN A 184 17.93 -4.17 19.73
CA ASN A 184 17.88 -5.24 18.73
C ASN A 184 16.64 -5.04 17.84
N PRO A 185 16.81 -4.80 16.52
CA PRO A 185 15.68 -4.58 15.62
C PRO A 185 14.70 -5.76 15.57
N LEU A 186 15.18 -6.99 15.77
CA LEU A 186 14.36 -8.21 15.70
C LEU A 186 13.36 -8.35 16.85
N ASN A 187 13.56 -7.62 17.95
CA ASN A 187 12.66 -7.63 19.10
C ASN A 187 11.65 -6.47 19.09
N ASP A 188 11.59 -5.68 18.02
CA ASP A 188 10.67 -4.55 17.93
C ASP A 188 9.22 -5.02 17.81
N ARG A 189 8.34 -4.48 18.66
CA ARG A 189 6.90 -4.81 18.68
C ARG A 189 6.22 -4.51 17.34
N ARG A 190 6.76 -3.60 16.53
CA ARG A 190 6.25 -3.25 15.20
C ARG A 190 6.36 -4.39 14.19
N ILE A 191 7.27 -5.35 14.39
CA ILE A 191 7.39 -6.54 13.52
C ILE A 191 6.09 -7.36 13.58
N ASN A 192 5.49 -7.49 14.76
CA ASN A 192 4.22 -8.19 14.94
C ASN A 192 3.08 -7.46 14.22
N SER A 193 3.06 -6.13 14.30
CA SER A 193 2.07 -5.30 13.59
C SER A 193 2.20 -5.41 12.08
N SER A 194 3.42 -5.36 11.54
CA SER A 194 3.69 -5.52 10.10
C SER A 194 3.28 -6.92 9.60
N SER A 195 3.68 -7.97 10.33
CA SER A 195 3.33 -9.35 10.01
C SER A 195 1.82 -9.63 10.09
N SER A 196 1.11 -8.91 10.98
CA SER A 196 -0.34 -9.03 11.12
C SER A 196 -1.09 -8.53 9.89
N ALA A 197 -0.59 -7.51 9.18
CA ALA A 197 -1.23 -7.00 7.95
C ALA A 197 -1.22 -8.07 6.85
N VAL A 198 -0.10 -8.76 6.67
CA VAL A 198 0.03 -9.89 5.74
C VAL A 198 -0.91 -11.03 6.12
N THR A 199 -1.01 -11.33 7.42
CA THR A 199 -1.90 -12.38 7.95
C THR A 199 -3.38 -12.03 7.78
N ILE A 200 -3.74 -10.75 7.94
CA ILE A 200 -5.10 -10.27 7.70
C ILE A 200 -5.41 -10.36 6.21
N MET A 201 -4.48 -9.97 5.33
CA MET A 201 -4.67 -10.05 3.88
C MET A 201 -4.88 -11.50 3.42
N SER A 202 -4.09 -12.45 3.92
CA SER A 202 -4.25 -13.88 3.60
C SER A 202 -5.57 -14.46 4.12
N ARG A 203 -6.10 -13.94 5.24
CA ARG A 203 -7.41 -14.34 5.77
C ARG A 203 -8.58 -13.73 4.99
N LEU A 204 -8.46 -12.49 4.54
CA LEU A 204 -9.52 -11.77 3.82
C LEU A 204 -9.66 -12.24 2.36
N ALA A 205 -8.54 -12.59 1.73
CA ALA A 205 -8.47 -13.11 0.36
C ALA A 205 -7.53 -14.34 0.32
N ARG A 206 -8.07 -15.52 0.66
CA ARG A 206 -7.31 -16.77 0.57
C ARG A 206 -6.86 -17.01 -0.87
N GLY A 207 -5.58 -17.35 -1.08
CA GLY A 207 -4.95 -17.52 -2.40
C GLY A 207 -4.36 -16.25 -3.04
N PHE A 208 -4.60 -15.05 -2.48
CA PHE A 208 -4.05 -13.80 -3.02
C PHE A 208 -2.51 -13.74 -2.93
N MET A 209 -1.95 -14.09 -1.77
CA MET A 209 -0.50 -14.01 -1.53
C MET A 209 0.30 -14.99 -2.40
N GLU A 210 -0.28 -16.15 -2.71
CA GLU A 210 0.35 -17.17 -3.55
C GLU A 210 0.47 -16.72 -5.01
N ASN A 211 -0.56 -16.04 -5.55
CA ASN A 211 -0.51 -15.47 -6.90
C ASN A 211 0.41 -14.24 -7.00
N VAL A 212 0.52 -13.44 -5.94
CA VAL A 212 1.48 -12.31 -5.89
C VAL A 212 2.92 -12.80 -5.91
N GLN A 213 3.20 -13.94 -5.27
CA GLN A 213 4.54 -14.54 -5.25
C GLN A 213 4.87 -15.34 -6.53
N ASN A 214 3.86 -15.96 -7.16
CA ASN A 214 3.98 -16.72 -8.40
C ASN A 214 3.00 -16.22 -9.48
N PRO A 215 3.32 -15.13 -10.20
CA PRO A 215 2.42 -14.53 -11.19
C PRO A 215 2.19 -15.40 -12.44
N ILE A 216 2.90 -16.51 -12.61
CA ILE A 216 2.84 -17.37 -13.82
C ILE A 216 1.72 -18.43 -13.72
N CYS A 217 1.24 -18.76 -12.52
CA CYS A 217 0.15 -19.73 -12.35
C CYS A 217 -1.22 -19.03 -12.30
N GLY A 218 -1.79 -18.77 -13.48
CA GLY A 218 -3.23 -18.55 -13.58
C GLY A 218 -4.02 -19.75 -13.01
N PRO A 219 -5.31 -19.58 -12.63
CA PRO A 219 -6.11 -20.67 -12.09
C PRO A 219 -6.19 -21.81 -13.12
N GLN A 220 -5.63 -22.97 -12.75
CA GLN A 220 -5.73 -24.17 -13.58
C GLN A 220 -7.21 -24.59 -13.68
N PRO A 221 -7.73 -24.88 -14.88
CA PRO A 221 -9.12 -25.31 -15.02
C PRO A 221 -9.35 -26.57 -14.18
N ARG A 222 -10.44 -26.57 -13.38
CA ARG A 222 -10.85 -27.77 -12.62
C ARG A 222 -10.99 -28.91 -13.62
N LYS A 223 -10.19 -29.96 -13.48
CA LYS A 223 -10.53 -31.26 -14.06
C LYS A 223 -11.91 -31.60 -13.52
N LYS A 224 -12.93 -31.64 -14.39
CA LYS A 224 -14.23 -32.21 -14.05
C LYS A 224 -13.95 -33.65 -13.66
N SER A 225 -14.13 -33.98 -12.39
CA SER A 225 -14.28 -35.37 -11.99
C SER A 225 -15.51 -35.90 -12.71
N LEU A 226 -15.29 -36.87 -13.61
CA LEU A 226 -16.32 -37.77 -14.09
C LEU A 226 -16.94 -38.51 -12.91
#